data_AF-H1XST3-F1
#
_entry.id   AF-H1XST3-F1
#
_cell.length_a   1.000
_cell.length_b   1.000
_cell.length_c   1.000
_cell.angle_alpha   90.00
_cell.angle_beta   90.00
_cell.angle_gamma   90.00
#
_symmetry.space_group_name_H-M   'P 1'
#
loop_
_entity.id
_entity.type
_entity.pdbx_description
1 polymer ?
#
loop_
_entity_poly.entity_id
_entity_poly.type
_entity_poly.pdbx_seq_one_letter_code
_entity_poly.pdbx_strand_id
1 'polypeptide(L)' 'MRIISLVLIWASISLSQNVGQPAPDFTLTDLNGVQHKLSDYRGKIVYIFWFGYS' A
#
# COMPACT_ATOMS: atom_id res chain seq x y z
N MET A 1 -22.01 -3.11 39.68
CA MET A 1 -23.02 -3.61 38.72
C MET A 1 -23.36 -2.49 37.75
N ARG A 2 -23.22 -2.79 36.45
CA ARG A 2 -23.59 -2.01 35.27
C ARG A 2 -22.51 -1.14 34.61
N ILE A 3 -21.72 -1.70 33.67
CA ILE A 3 -21.89 -1.70 32.19
C ILE A 3 -22.07 -0.26 31.63
N ILE A 4 -21.38 0.32 30.64
CA ILE A 4 -20.56 -0.06 29.46
C ILE A 4 -20.01 1.31 28.96
N SER A 5 -18.72 1.56 28.69
CA SER A 5 -18.10 1.59 27.35
C SER A 5 -17.14 2.78 27.29
N LEU A 6 -15.86 2.55 27.04
CA LEU A 6 -15.14 3.08 25.87
C LEU A 6 -13.70 2.56 25.96
N VAL A 7 -13.51 1.27 25.70
CA VAL A 7 -12.18 0.78 25.38
C VAL A 7 -11.90 1.28 23.97
N LEU A 8 -11.26 2.45 23.87
CA LEU A 8 -10.60 2.90 22.65
C LEU A 8 -9.46 1.93 22.39
N ILE A 9 -9.79 0.80 21.76
CA ILE A 9 -8.82 -0.07 21.13
C ILE A 9 -8.28 0.77 19.97
N TRP A 10 -7.19 1.49 20.22
CA TRP A 10 -6.27 1.89 19.16
C TRP A 10 -5.70 0.59 18.59
N ALA A 11 -6.47 -0.06 17.74
CA ALA A 11 -5.97 -1.12 16.90
C ALA A 11 -4.95 -0.44 15.99
N SER A 12 -3.68 -0.54 16.34
CA SER A 12 -2.59 -0.35 15.40
C SER A 12 -2.77 -1.38 14.30
N ILE A 13 -3.57 -1.04 13.29
CA ILE A 13 -3.66 -1.82 12.06
C ILE A 13 -2.24 -1.82 11.53
N SER A 14 -1.57 -2.95 11.69
CA SER A 14 -0.28 -3.17 11.08
C SER A 14 -0.58 -3.30 9.58
N LEU A 15 -0.37 -2.23 8.81
CA LEU A 15 -0.37 -2.20 7.34
C LEU A 15 0.85 -2.97 6.80
N SER A 16 1.15 -4.13 7.38
CA SER A 16 2.21 -5.00 6.92
C SER A 16 1.69 -5.73 5.70
N GLN A 17 2.24 -5.42 4.53
CA GLN A 17 1.96 -6.21 3.33
C GLN A 17 2.49 -7.63 3.55
N ASN A 18 1.60 -8.61 3.49
CA ASN A 18 1.98 -10.01 3.60
C ASN A 18 2.19 -10.59 2.21
N VAL A 19 3.26 -11.36 2.03
CA VAL A 19 3.52 -12.08 0.78
C VAL A 19 2.32 -12.98 0.44
N GLY A 20 1.92 -12.97 -0.83
CA GLY A 20 0.76 -13.75 -1.32
C GLY A 20 -0.58 -13.00 -1.27
N GLN A 21 -0.65 -11.86 -0.59
CA GLN A 21 -1.80 -10.95 -0.73
C GLN A 21 -1.63 -10.06 -1.98
N PRO A 22 -2.73 -9.56 -2.56
CA PRO A 22 -2.64 -8.57 -3.62
C PRO A 22 -1.80 -7.37 -3.17
N ALA A 23 -0.92 -6.90 -4.04
CA ALA A 23 -0.16 -5.67 -3.80
C ALA A 23 -1.13 -4.49 -3.61
N PRO A 24 -0.84 -3.53 -2.71
CA PRO A 24 -1.64 -2.33 -2.55
C PRO A 24 -1.75 -1.54 -3.85
N ASP A 25 -2.91 -0.94 -4.12
CA ASP A 25 -3.05 -0.07 -5.29
C ASP A 25 -2.25 1.23 -5.07
N PHE A 26 -1.63 1.71 -6.15
CA PHE A 26 -0.83 2.93 -6.11
C PHE A 26 -0.86 3.65 -7.46
N THR A 27 -0.58 4.95 -7.41
CA THR A 27 -0.28 5.78 -8.57
C THR A 27 1.05 6.49 -8.33
N LEU A 28 2.01 6.34 -9.24
CA LEU A 28 3.34 6.95 -9.15
C LEU A 28 3.63 7.74 -10.42
N THR A 29 4.31 8.87 -10.26
CA THR A 29 4.84 9.65 -11.38
C THR A 29 6.30 9.25 -11.60
N ASP A 30 6.65 8.86 -12.82
CA ASP A 30 8.05 8.55 -13.17
C ASP A 30 8.90 9.82 -13.43
N LEU A 31 10.18 9.62 -13.78
CA LEU A 31 11.10 10.71 -14.09
C LEU A 31 10.71 11.56 -15.30
N ASN A 32 9.90 11.02 -16.21
CA ASN A 32 9.43 11.72 -17.40
C ASN A 32 8.10 12.44 -17.13
N GLY A 33 7.59 12.41 -15.90
CA GLY A 33 6.30 12.99 -15.54
C GLY A 33 5.10 12.10 -15.91
N VAL A 34 5.32 10.86 -16.35
CA VAL A 34 4.23 9.95 -16.71
C VAL A 34 3.64 9.33 -15.44
N GLN A 35 2.32 9.39 -15.31
CA GLN A 35 1.61 8.69 -14.25
C GLN A 35 1.40 7.22 -14.59
N HIS A 36 1.71 6.35 -13.63
CA HIS A 36 1.57 4.91 -13.70
C HIS A 36 0.67 4.44 -12.56
N LYS A 37 -0.44 3.76 -12.87
CA LYS A 37 -1.25 3.06 -11.88
C LYS A 37 -0.95 1.58 -11.88
N LEU A 38 -0.97 0.93 -10.72
CA LEU A 38 -0.78 -0.53 -10.66
C LEU A 38 -1.80 -1.27 -11.53
N SER A 39 -3.04 -0.77 -11.59
CA SER A 39 -4.12 -1.30 -12.41
C SER A 39 -3.86 -1.26 -13.91
N ASP A 40 -2.96 -0.40 -14.40
CA ASP A 40 -2.59 -0.33 -15.82
C ASP A 40 -1.78 -1.57 -16.26
N TYR A 41 -1.22 -2.32 -15.30
CA TYR A 41 -0.33 -3.47 -15.53
C TYR A 41 -0.98 -4.83 -15.27
N ARG A 42 -2.32 -4.93 -15.20
CA ARG A 42 -3.02 -6.20 -14.98
C ARG A 42 -2.59 -7.26 -16.00
N GLY A 43 -2.30 -8.47 -15.50
CA GLY A 43 -1.80 -9.59 -16.32
C GLY A 43 -0.30 -9.58 -16.57
N LYS A 44 0.46 -8.62 -16.03
CA LYS A 44 1.93 -8.55 -16.13
C LYS A 44 2.58 -8.76 -14.77
N ILE A 45 3.81 -9.26 -14.77
CA ILE A 45 4.70 -9.21 -13.60
C ILE A 45 5.30 -7.81 -13.52
N VAL A 46 5.18 -7.17 -12.36
CA VAL A 46 5.65 -5.80 -12.13
C VAL A 46 6.75 -5.81 -11.08
N TYR A 47 7.89 -5.18 -11.39
CA TYR A 47 8.95 -4.88 -10.43
C TYR A 47 8.95 -3.38 -10.14
N ILE A 48 8.98 -3.03 -8.86
CA ILE A 48 9.12 -1.64 -8.41
C ILE A 48 10.58 -1.44 -8.01
N PHE A 49 11.28 -0.56 -8.72
CA PHE A 49 12.67 -0.24 -8.47
C PHE A 49 12.82 1.24 -8.15
N TRP A 50 13.37 1.54 -6.97
CA TRP A 50 13.62 2.92 -6.52
C TRP A 50 15.06 3.28 -6.83
N PHE A 51 15.28 4.38 -7.54
CA PHE A 51 16.59 4.94 -7.82
C PHE A 51 16.63 6.39 -7.30
N GLY A 52 17.77 6.79 -6.75
CA GLY A 52 18.02 8.13 -6.22
C GLY A 52 19.54 8.35 -6.12
N TYR A 53 19.99 9.56 -6.43
CA TYR A 53 21.41 9.91 -6.46
C TYR A 53 21.87 10.37 -5.06
N SER A 54 23.10 10.00 -4.68
CA SER A 54 23.77 10.43 -3.44
C SER A 54 24.19 11.89 -3.47
#